data_AF-A0A4Y8K5H8-F1
#
_entry.id   AF-A0A4Y8K5H8-F1
#
_cell.length_a   1.000
_cell.length_b   1.000
_cell.length_c   1.000
_cell.angle_alpha   90.00
_cell.angle_beta   90.00
_cell.angle_gamma   90.00
#
_symmetry.space_group_name_H-M   'P 1'
#
loop_
_entity.id
_entity.type
_entity.pdbx_description
1 polymer ?
#
loop_
_entity_poly.entity_id
_entity_poly.type
_entity_poly.pdbx_seq_one_letter_code
_entity_poly.pdbx_strand_id
1 'polypeptide(L)'
;MGPRSDGQVRDIIEVMLGTATRIGEALALRQCDVDMDADPPRVNISGTLVVHNGAGVHRQEHPKTHESNRVIGVPPFAAEVIRQRLALLDPDDAEHLIFYSRMGTPLAPYNVRRTFREILRNAGLEGLNITPHSFRRTGATLLANELGMQAAADMLGHTSTSTTKAHYAEPDRTVKSEPADVMQRLAPPS
;
A
#
# COMPACT_ATOMS: atom_id res chain seq x y z
N MET A 1 21.72 -13.47 16.46
CA MET A 1 20.93 -12.23 16.58
C MET A 1 20.75 -11.67 15.19
N GLY A 2 19.51 -11.58 14.70
CA GLY A 2 19.25 -10.93 13.41
C GLY A 2 19.58 -9.44 13.49
N PRO A 3 19.90 -8.78 12.38
CA PRO A 3 20.15 -7.34 12.38
C PRO A 3 18.94 -6.57 12.94
N ARG A 4 19.18 -5.46 13.65
CA ARG A 4 18.08 -4.53 14.04
C ARG A 4 17.31 -4.10 12.79
N SER A 5 15.98 -4.05 12.89
CA SER A 5 15.15 -3.50 11.82
C SER A 5 15.46 -2.02 11.67
N ASP A 6 15.49 -1.57 10.43
CA ASP A 6 15.65 -0.17 10.01
C ASP A 6 14.35 0.65 10.16
N GLY A 7 13.37 0.15 10.91
CA GLY A 7 12.03 0.74 11.00
C GLY A 7 11.13 0.43 9.80
N GLN A 8 11.65 -0.08 8.68
CA GLN A 8 10.91 -0.16 7.42
C GLN A 8 9.60 -0.97 7.48
N VAL A 9 9.51 -1.98 8.34
CA VAL A 9 8.24 -2.73 8.53
C VAL A 9 7.15 -1.86 9.16
N ARG A 10 7.51 -0.95 10.07
CA ARG A 10 6.57 0.04 10.62
C ARG A 10 6.07 0.95 9.49
N ASP A 11 6.98 1.48 8.69
CA ASP A 11 6.67 2.37 7.57
C ASP A 11 5.72 1.70 6.57
N ILE A 12 5.98 0.44 6.21
CA ILE A 12 5.10 -0.37 5.35
C ILE A 12 3.70 -0.48 5.97
N ILE A 13 3.59 -0.72 7.29
CA ILE A 13 2.31 -0.83 7.96
C ILE A 13 1.56 0.52 7.97
N GLU A 14 2.25 1.63 8.20
CA GLU A 14 1.62 2.97 8.18
C GLU A 14 1.09 3.31 6.78
N VAL A 15 1.87 3.04 5.73
CA VAL A 15 1.39 3.21 4.34
C VAL A 15 0.22 2.28 4.04
N MET A 16 0.28 1.01 4.43
CA MET A 16 -0.84 0.07 4.27
C MET A 16 -2.09 0.53 5.02
N LEU A 17 -1.92 1.12 6.21
CA LEU A 17 -3.01 1.64 7.02
C LEU A 17 -3.65 2.84 6.35
N GLY A 18 -2.87 3.79 5.82
CA GLY A 18 -3.41 4.99 5.15
C GLY A 18 -4.00 4.74 3.77
N THR A 19 -3.58 3.66 3.10
CA THR A 19 -3.96 3.37 1.70
C THR A 19 -4.86 2.14 1.53
N ALA A 20 -5.12 1.38 2.61
CA ALA A 20 -5.86 0.11 2.58
C ALA A 20 -5.35 -0.89 1.51
N THR A 21 -4.10 -0.77 1.08
CA THR A 21 -3.49 -1.60 0.04
C THR A 21 -3.23 -3.02 0.53
N ARG A 22 -3.14 -3.97 -0.41
CA ARG A 22 -2.61 -5.30 -0.09
C ARG A 22 -1.10 -5.17 0.12
N ILE A 23 -0.50 -6.03 0.96
CA ILE A 23 0.95 -6.00 1.21
C ILE A 23 1.78 -6.12 -0.09
N GLY A 24 1.34 -6.92 -1.06
CA GLY A 24 2.03 -7.02 -2.35
C GLY A 24 1.98 -5.71 -3.14
N GLU A 25 0.87 -4.98 -3.08
CA GLU A 25 0.70 -3.66 -3.73
C GLU A 25 1.57 -2.61 -3.03
N ALA A 26 1.53 -2.55 -1.69
CA ALA A 26 2.33 -1.61 -0.91
C ALA A 26 3.84 -1.80 -1.18
N LEU A 27 4.31 -3.05 -1.22
CA LEU A 27 5.70 -3.36 -1.51
C LEU A 27 6.10 -3.19 -2.98
N ALA A 28 5.13 -3.01 -3.88
CA ALA A 28 5.37 -2.82 -5.32
C ALA A 28 5.37 -1.35 -5.73
N LEU A 29 5.13 -0.42 -4.79
CA LEU A 29 5.19 1.01 -5.06
C LEU A 29 6.61 1.40 -5.47
N ARG A 30 6.72 1.98 -6.66
CA ARG A 30 7.95 2.59 -7.17
C ARG A 30 7.91 4.10 -6.96
N GLN A 31 9.05 4.74 -7.13
CA GLN A 31 9.16 6.19 -7.12
C GLN A 31 8.28 6.86 -8.20
N CYS A 32 8.16 6.27 -9.39
CA CYS A 32 7.28 6.77 -10.45
C CYS A 32 5.79 6.57 -10.16
N ASP A 33 5.43 5.73 -9.19
CA ASP A 33 4.03 5.46 -8.84
C ASP A 33 3.48 6.50 -7.83
N VAL A 34 4.26 7.51 -7.41
CA VAL A 34 3.84 8.46 -6.36
C VAL A 34 3.94 9.91 -6.82
N ASP A 35 2.87 10.66 -6.54
CA ASP A 35 2.78 12.10 -6.81
C ASP A 35 2.61 12.82 -5.48
N MET A 36 3.73 13.30 -4.94
CA MET A 36 3.78 13.97 -3.63
C MET A 36 3.49 15.48 -3.71
N ASP A 37 3.39 16.03 -4.93
CA ASP A 37 3.10 17.43 -5.20
C ASP A 37 1.60 17.68 -5.42
N ALA A 38 0.83 16.63 -5.72
CA ALA A 38 -0.63 16.69 -5.73
C ALA A 38 -1.24 17.04 -4.36
N ASP A 39 -2.46 17.60 -4.39
CA ASP A 39 -3.27 17.90 -3.20
C ASP A 39 -4.62 17.14 -3.25
N PRO A 40 -4.86 16.16 -2.37
CA PRO A 40 -3.86 15.52 -1.49
C PRO A 40 -2.83 14.71 -2.31
N PRO A 41 -1.66 14.35 -1.72
CA PRO A 41 -0.69 13.48 -2.35
C PRO A 41 -1.32 12.18 -2.84
N ARG A 42 -0.81 11.60 -3.93
CA ARG A 42 -1.43 10.43 -4.58
C ARG A 42 -0.44 9.30 -4.79
N VAL A 43 -0.98 8.07 -4.80
CA VAL A 43 -0.25 6.88 -5.22
C VAL A 43 -1.04 6.13 -6.28
N ASN A 44 -0.35 5.72 -7.35
CA ASN A 44 -0.86 4.87 -8.40
C ASN A 44 -0.60 3.39 -8.05
N ILE A 45 -1.65 2.67 -7.67
CA ILE A 45 -1.56 1.24 -7.38
C ILE A 45 -1.61 0.47 -8.69
N SER A 46 -0.43 0.31 -9.31
CA SER A 46 -0.28 -0.29 -10.65
C SER A 46 0.30 -1.70 -10.65
N GLY A 47 0.91 -2.15 -9.55
CA GLY A 47 1.59 -3.45 -9.51
C GLY A 47 1.44 -4.20 -8.20
N THR A 48 1.98 -5.41 -8.16
CA THR A 48 2.07 -6.23 -6.94
C THR A 48 3.35 -7.05 -6.94
N LEU A 49 3.99 -7.18 -5.78
CA LEU A 49 5.05 -8.16 -5.60
C LEU A 49 4.45 -9.54 -5.42
N VAL A 50 4.96 -10.47 -6.21
CA VAL A 50 4.59 -11.88 -6.21
C VAL A 50 5.83 -12.74 -6.04
N VAL A 51 5.64 -13.89 -5.41
CA VAL A 51 6.70 -14.87 -5.19
C VAL A 51 6.45 -16.04 -6.13
N HIS A 52 7.41 -16.33 -7.00
CA HIS A 52 7.37 -17.52 -7.84
C HIS A 52 8.36 -18.56 -7.29
N ASN A 53 7.89 -19.81 -7.17
CA ASN A 53 8.72 -20.92 -6.73
C ASN A 53 9.94 -21.04 -7.64
N GLY A 54 11.14 -20.98 -7.06
CA GLY A 54 12.40 -21.09 -7.78
C GLY A 54 12.89 -19.81 -8.49
N ALA A 55 12.04 -18.78 -8.66
CA ALA A 55 12.40 -17.54 -9.37
C ALA A 55 12.50 -16.30 -8.45
N GLY A 56 12.17 -16.44 -7.16
CA GLY A 56 12.29 -15.36 -6.18
C GLY A 56 11.11 -14.39 -6.19
N VAL A 57 11.39 -13.15 -5.76
CA VAL A 57 10.39 -12.07 -5.65
C VAL A 57 10.50 -11.18 -6.88
N HIS A 58 9.39 -10.93 -7.55
CA HIS A 58 9.33 -10.03 -8.70
C HIS A 58 8.06 -9.18 -8.65
N ARG A 59 8.12 -8.03 -9.32
CA ARG A 59 6.98 -7.13 -9.49
C ARG A 59 6.21 -7.56 -10.73
N GLN A 60 4.89 -7.68 -10.58
CA GLN A 60 3.95 -7.85 -11.69
C GLN A 60 3.32 -6.49 -11.98
N GLU A 61 3.30 -6.09 -13.26
CA GLU A 61 2.77 -4.80 -13.76
C GLU A 61 1.24 -4.67 -13.68
N HIS A 62 0.57 -5.62 -13.06
CA HIS A 62 -0.84 -5.52 -12.76
C HIS A 62 -1.15 -6.26 -11.44
N PRO A 63 -2.08 -5.77 -10.62
CA PRO A 63 -2.75 -6.58 -9.61
C PRO A 63 -3.50 -7.72 -10.31
N LYS A 64 -4.03 -8.68 -9.57
CA LYS A 64 -4.62 -9.93 -10.12
C LYS A 64 -5.54 -9.77 -11.36
N THR A 65 -6.15 -8.60 -11.57
CA THR A 65 -6.70 -8.12 -12.85
C THR A 65 -6.26 -6.68 -13.13
N HIS A 66 -6.07 -6.30 -14.40
CA HIS A 66 -5.75 -4.91 -14.83
C HIS A 66 -6.78 -3.87 -14.34
N GLU A 67 -7.98 -4.35 -14.05
CA GLU A 67 -9.13 -3.58 -13.53
C GLU A 67 -8.97 -3.16 -12.07
N SER A 68 -8.00 -3.73 -11.34
CA SER A 68 -7.71 -3.38 -9.95
C SER A 68 -6.79 -2.15 -9.81
N ASN A 69 -6.27 -1.62 -10.93
CA ASN A 69 -5.44 -0.42 -10.94
C ASN A 69 -6.26 0.78 -10.47
N ARG A 70 -5.66 1.63 -9.64
CA ARG A 70 -6.35 2.81 -9.07
C ARG A 70 -5.34 3.84 -8.62
N VAL A 71 -5.72 5.10 -8.72
CA VAL A 71 -4.98 6.21 -8.11
C VAL A 71 -5.75 6.62 -6.86
N ILE A 72 -5.09 6.66 -5.72
CA ILE A 72 -5.73 6.97 -4.44
C ILE A 72 -5.03 8.15 -3.77
N GLY A 73 -5.81 9.01 -3.12
CA GLY A 73 -5.26 10.02 -2.22
C GLY A 73 -4.63 9.38 -0.98
N VAL A 74 -3.57 9.99 -0.47
CA VAL A 74 -2.80 9.51 0.68
C VAL A 74 -2.99 10.48 1.86
N PRO A 75 -3.40 9.98 3.04
CA PRO A 75 -3.50 10.83 4.23
C PRO A 75 -2.12 11.36 4.66
N PRO A 76 -2.04 12.56 5.27
CA PRO A 76 -0.79 13.17 5.72
C PRO A 76 0.20 12.25 6.44
N PHE A 77 -0.26 11.39 7.36
CA PHE A 77 0.65 10.51 8.09
C PHE A 77 1.36 9.50 7.18
N ALA A 78 0.65 8.94 6.20
CA ALA A 78 1.24 8.00 5.24
C ALA A 78 2.06 8.74 4.18
N ALA A 79 1.66 9.96 3.79
CA ALA A 79 2.43 10.80 2.88
C ALA A 79 3.79 11.17 3.50
N GLU A 80 3.84 11.46 4.79
CA GLU A 80 5.09 11.74 5.50
C GLU A 80 6.06 10.54 5.45
N VAL A 81 5.55 9.35 5.73
CA VAL A 81 6.33 8.11 5.60
C VAL A 81 6.86 7.94 4.17
N ILE A 82 6.02 8.14 3.16
CA ILE A 82 6.44 8.02 1.75
C ILE A 82 7.55 9.04 1.43
N ARG A 83 7.42 10.30 1.83
CA ARG A 83 8.45 11.33 1.62
C ARG A 83 9.79 10.93 2.26
N GLN A 84 9.77 10.44 3.50
CA GLN A 84 10.97 9.98 4.19
C GLN A 84 11.66 8.84 3.45
N ARG A 85 10.89 7.91 2.87
CA ARG A 85 11.42 6.80 2.08
C ARG A 85 11.97 7.26 0.73
N LEU A 86 11.29 8.17 0.03
CA LEU A 86 11.75 8.74 -1.24
C LEU A 86 13.07 9.50 -1.07
N ALA A 87 13.26 10.21 0.04
CA ALA A 87 14.51 10.93 0.32
C ALA A 87 15.76 10.04 0.46
N LEU A 88 15.58 8.71 0.54
CA LEU A 88 16.66 7.73 0.57
C LEU A 88 17.03 7.18 -0.82
N LEU A 89 16.26 7.52 -1.84
CA LEU A 89 16.42 7.01 -3.21
C LEU A 89 17.21 7.99 -4.08
N ASP A 90 17.77 7.46 -5.17
CA ASP A 90 18.29 8.27 -6.26
C ASP A 90 17.09 8.91 -7.00
N PRO A 91 17.01 10.25 -7.09
CA PRO A 91 15.91 10.92 -7.79
C PRO A 91 15.77 10.50 -9.27
N ASP A 92 16.86 10.02 -9.89
CA ASP A 92 16.87 9.63 -11.30
C ASP A 92 16.43 8.16 -11.53
N ASP A 93 16.31 7.35 -10.49
CA ASP A 93 15.84 5.95 -10.59
C ASP A 93 14.33 5.83 -10.34
N ALA A 94 13.55 6.32 -11.30
CA ALA A 94 12.09 6.37 -11.22
C ALA A 94 11.43 4.98 -11.00
N GLU A 95 12.08 3.89 -11.42
CA GLU A 95 11.55 2.52 -11.30
C GLU A 95 11.91 1.87 -9.95
N HIS A 96 12.72 2.52 -9.11
CA HIS A 96 13.14 1.97 -7.84
C HIS A 96 11.96 1.79 -6.88
N LEU A 97 11.92 0.66 -6.18
CA LEU A 97 10.91 0.40 -5.15
C LEU A 97 11.14 1.28 -3.92
N ILE A 98 10.06 1.87 -3.38
CA ILE A 98 10.10 2.68 -2.15
C ILE A 98 10.49 1.82 -0.93
N PHE A 99 10.07 0.55 -0.96
CA PHE A 99 10.41 -0.45 0.05
C PHE A 99 11.27 -1.55 -0.57
N TYR A 100 12.49 -1.68 -0.07
CA TYR A 100 13.53 -2.51 -0.65
C TYR A 100 14.43 -3.12 0.43
N SER A 101 15.10 -4.22 0.08
CA SER A 101 16.08 -4.86 0.94
C SER A 101 17.36 -4.03 1.02
N ARG A 102 18.25 -4.34 1.96
CA ARG A 102 19.57 -3.69 2.04
C ARG A 102 20.42 -3.82 0.78
N MET A 103 20.09 -4.77 -0.10
CA MET A 103 20.77 -4.99 -1.37
C MET A 103 20.08 -4.28 -2.55
N GLY A 104 19.10 -3.40 -2.30
CA GLY A 104 18.35 -2.74 -3.38
C GLY A 104 17.26 -3.62 -4.01
N THR A 105 17.02 -4.82 -3.49
CA THR A 105 16.12 -5.80 -4.13
C THR A 105 14.70 -5.82 -3.54
N PRO A 106 13.69 -6.31 -4.28
CA PRO A 106 12.32 -6.40 -3.77
C PRO A 106 12.22 -7.17 -2.45
N LEU A 107 11.45 -6.63 -1.50
CA LEU A 107 11.19 -7.31 -0.23
C LEU A 107 10.26 -8.50 -0.42
N ALA A 108 10.65 -9.65 0.12
CA ALA A 108 9.77 -10.80 0.14
C ALA A 108 8.61 -10.58 1.12
N PRO A 109 7.34 -10.68 0.67
CA PRO A 109 6.19 -10.45 1.55
C PRO A 109 6.13 -11.37 2.78
N TYR A 110 6.73 -12.57 2.71
CA TYR A 110 6.80 -13.49 3.85
C TYR A 110 7.76 -12.99 4.94
N ASN A 111 8.86 -12.32 4.56
CA ASN A 111 9.82 -11.74 5.50
C ASN A 111 9.19 -10.56 6.25
N VAL A 112 8.47 -9.69 5.54
CA VAL A 112 7.73 -8.57 6.16
C VAL A 112 6.70 -9.10 7.16
N ARG A 113 5.91 -10.13 6.78
CA ARG A 113 4.95 -10.79 7.70
C ARG A 113 5.63 -11.42 8.91
N ARG A 114 6.82 -12.02 8.74
CA ARG A 114 7.59 -12.60 9.83
C ARG A 114 8.00 -11.49 10.81
N THR A 115 8.67 -10.46 10.34
CA THR A 115 9.11 -9.34 11.19
C THR A 115 7.93 -8.66 11.88
N PHE A 116 6.80 -8.48 11.19
CA PHE A 116 5.60 -7.92 11.79
C PHE A 116 5.05 -8.78 12.95
N ARG A 117 5.02 -10.11 12.80
CA ARG A 117 4.66 -11.02 13.90
C ARG A 117 5.63 -10.93 15.08
N GLU A 118 6.92 -10.72 14.82
CA GLU A 118 7.91 -10.51 15.86
C GLU A 118 7.68 -9.20 16.61
N ILE A 119 7.33 -8.12 15.89
CA ILE A 119 6.93 -6.83 16.50
C ILE A 119 5.70 -7.00 17.39
N LEU A 120 4.65 -7.67 16.90
CA LEU A 120 3.44 -7.93 17.70
C LEU A 120 3.75 -8.72 18.97
N ARG A 121 4.56 -9.77 18.86
CA ARG A 121 4.97 -10.58 20.01
C ARG A 121 5.75 -9.77 21.04
N ASN A 122 6.67 -8.93 20.58
CA ASN A 122 7.46 -8.08 21.48
C ASN A 122 6.59 -7.02 22.18
N ALA A 123 5.46 -6.64 21.57
CA ALA A 123 4.47 -5.74 22.14
C ALA A 123 3.40 -6.45 23.02
N GLY A 124 3.44 -7.78 23.14
CA GLY A 124 2.42 -8.56 23.85
C GLY A 124 1.06 -8.62 23.14
N LEU A 125 1.04 -8.42 21.82
CA LEU A 125 -0.16 -8.34 20.98
C LEU A 125 -0.38 -9.59 20.10
N GLU A 126 0.43 -10.64 20.26
CA GLU A 126 0.36 -11.85 19.44
C GLU A 126 -0.99 -12.58 19.53
N GLY A 127 -1.70 -12.45 20.65
CA GLY A 127 -3.02 -13.05 20.86
C GLY A 127 -4.15 -12.37 20.08
N LEU A 128 -3.92 -11.17 19.55
CA LEU A 128 -4.95 -10.40 18.81
C LEU A 128 -5.10 -10.82 17.35
N ASN A 129 -4.29 -11.76 16.86
CA ASN A 129 -4.32 -12.24 15.47
C ASN A 129 -4.28 -11.12 14.41
N ILE A 130 -3.54 -10.05 14.70
CA ILE A 130 -3.36 -8.93 13.78
C ILE A 130 -2.45 -9.39 12.64
N THR A 131 -2.89 -9.16 11.40
CA THR A 131 -2.11 -9.45 10.19
C THR A 131 -2.05 -8.21 9.32
N PRO A 132 -1.14 -8.12 8.33
CA PRO A 132 -1.15 -7.01 7.39
C PRO A 132 -2.51 -6.84 6.66
N HIS A 133 -3.25 -7.93 6.48
CA HIS A 133 -4.60 -7.87 5.89
C HIS A 133 -5.63 -7.24 6.84
N SER A 134 -5.39 -7.23 8.16
CA SER A 134 -6.26 -6.55 9.12
C SER A 134 -6.32 -5.05 8.84
N PHE A 135 -5.22 -4.39 8.47
CA PHE A 135 -5.21 -2.94 8.16
C PHE A 135 -6.09 -2.58 6.97
N ARG A 136 -6.05 -3.40 5.91
CA ARG A 136 -6.94 -3.26 4.76
C ARG A 136 -8.41 -3.39 5.16
N ARG A 137 -8.75 -4.35 6.04
CA ARG A 137 -10.12 -4.50 6.57
C ARG A 137 -10.53 -3.29 7.41
N THR A 138 -9.64 -2.79 8.27
CA THR A 138 -9.89 -1.59 9.08
C THR A 138 -10.23 -0.39 8.20
N GLY A 139 -9.40 -0.10 7.18
CA GLY A 139 -9.67 0.99 6.24
C GLY A 139 -10.98 0.80 5.47
N ALA A 140 -11.25 -0.41 5.00
CA ALA A 140 -12.50 -0.74 4.31
C ALA A 140 -13.74 -0.48 5.18
N THR A 141 -13.72 -0.96 6.43
CA THR A 141 -14.83 -0.78 7.38
C THR A 141 -15.03 0.69 7.73
N LEU A 142 -13.94 1.43 7.96
CA LEU A 142 -14.02 2.86 8.26
C LEU A 142 -14.67 3.62 7.09
N LEU A 143 -14.18 3.40 5.86
CA LEU A 143 -14.75 4.04 4.67
C LEU A 143 -16.19 3.65 4.42
N ALA A 144 -16.55 2.38 4.63
CA ALA A 144 -17.93 1.92 4.47
C ALA A 144 -18.88 2.61 5.45
N ASN A 145 -18.43 2.86 6.68
CA ASN A 145 -19.24 3.52 7.71
C ASN A 145 -19.40 5.02 7.45
N GLU A 146 -18.35 5.69 6.95
CA GLU A 146 -18.33 7.16 6.81
C GLU A 146 -18.83 7.63 5.43
N LEU A 147 -18.46 6.92 4.37
CA LEU A 147 -18.70 7.32 2.97
C LEU A 147 -19.55 6.31 2.18
N GLY A 148 -19.91 5.19 2.81
CA GLY A 148 -20.72 4.14 2.20
C GLY A 148 -19.91 3.07 1.45
N MET A 149 -20.59 1.98 1.08
CA MET A 149 -19.95 0.79 0.52
C MET A 149 -19.26 1.02 -0.83
N GLN A 150 -19.75 1.95 -1.65
CA GLN A 150 -19.14 2.25 -2.95
C GLN A 150 -17.74 2.88 -2.78
N ALA A 151 -17.60 3.87 -1.89
CA ALA A 151 -16.30 4.49 -1.61
C ALA A 151 -15.29 3.46 -1.08
N ALA A 152 -15.74 2.55 -0.22
CA ALA A 152 -14.91 1.44 0.23
C ALA A 152 -14.52 0.49 -0.93
N ALA A 153 -15.45 0.15 -1.82
CA ALA A 153 -15.17 -0.71 -2.98
C ALA A 153 -14.15 -0.08 -3.93
N ASP A 154 -14.30 1.21 -4.26
CA ASP A 154 -13.42 1.97 -5.13
C ASP A 154 -11.99 2.01 -4.55
N MET A 155 -11.86 2.33 -3.25
CA MET A 155 -10.57 2.35 -2.54
C MET A 155 -9.89 0.97 -2.52
N LEU A 156 -10.68 -0.10 -2.44
CA LEU A 156 -10.17 -1.46 -2.44
C LEU A 156 -9.85 -1.98 -3.85
N GLY A 157 -10.23 -1.25 -4.91
CA GLY A 157 -10.13 -1.73 -6.29
C GLY A 157 -11.03 -2.94 -6.54
N HIS A 158 -12.21 -2.98 -5.90
CA HIS A 158 -13.23 -3.97 -6.20
C HIS A 158 -14.07 -3.45 -7.37
N THR A 159 -13.79 -3.92 -8.58
CA THR A 159 -14.73 -3.75 -9.68
C THR A 159 -15.91 -4.69 -9.46
N SER A 160 -17.11 -4.14 -9.27
CA SER A 160 -18.34 -4.92 -9.41
C SER A 160 -18.34 -5.55 -10.81
N THR A 161 -18.59 -6.85 -10.90
CA THR A 161 -18.69 -7.67 -12.12
C THR A 161 -19.88 -7.29 -13.02
N SER A 162 -20.29 -6.03 -13.04
CA SER A 162 -21.43 -5.54 -13.80
C SER A 162 -21.23 -4.12 -14.31
N THR A 163 -20.26 -3.92 -15.20
CA THR A 163 -20.49 -2.97 -16.31
C THR A 163 -19.54 -3.24 -17.46
N THR A 164 -20.10 -3.84 -18.50
CA THR A 164 -19.64 -3.75 -19.88
C THR A 164 -19.27 -2.30 -20.20
N LYS A 165 -17.99 -2.00 -20.44
CA LYS A 165 -17.60 -0.86 -21.28
C LYS A 165 -16.51 -1.31 -22.25
N ALA A 166 -17.00 -1.75 -23.39
CA ALA A 166 -16.25 -1.84 -24.62
C ALA A 166 -15.76 -0.44 -25.02
N HIS A 167 -14.48 -0.37 -25.37
CA HIS A 167 -13.81 0.61 -26.22
C HIS A 167 -13.79 2.10 -25.85
N TYR A 168 -12.56 2.65 -25.97
CA TYR A 168 -12.11 4.05 -26.00
C TYR A 168 -11.95 4.79 -24.66
N ALA A 169 -10.73 5.34 -24.51
CA ALA A 169 -10.13 6.00 -23.34
C ALA A 169 -9.85 5.07 -22.14
N GLU A 170 -8.63 5.12 -21.59
CA GLU A 170 -8.39 4.54 -20.27
C GLU A 170 -9.40 5.19 -19.29
N PRO A 171 -10.24 4.40 -18.60
CA PRO A 171 -11.19 4.98 -17.66
C PRO A 171 -10.41 5.75 -16.60
N ASP A 172 -10.87 6.95 -16.20
CA ASP A 172 -10.29 7.65 -15.05
C ASP A 172 -10.40 6.73 -13.81
N ARG A 173 -9.25 6.29 -13.30
CA ARG A 173 -9.14 5.36 -12.16
C ARG A 173 -8.83 6.09 -10.86
N THR A 174 -8.96 7.42 -10.85
CA THR A 174 -8.74 8.24 -9.67
C THR A 174 -9.91 8.06 -8.72
N VAL A 175 -9.62 7.46 -7.57
CA VAL A 175 -10.54 7.48 -6.44
C VAL A 175 -10.62 8.91 -5.95
N LYS A 176 -11.83 9.35 -5.59
CA LYS A 176 -12.04 10.68 -5.04
C LYS A 176 -11.15 10.91 -3.80
N SER A 177 -10.91 12.16 -3.43
CA SER A 177 -9.98 12.50 -2.34
C SER A 177 -10.55 12.30 -0.94
N GLU A 178 -11.88 12.29 -0.74
CA GLU A 178 -12.51 12.21 0.58
C GLU A 178 -12.10 10.97 1.42
N PRO A 179 -11.86 9.78 0.82
CA PRO A 179 -11.24 8.66 1.52
C PRO A 179 -9.93 8.99 2.23
N ALA A 180 -9.06 9.84 1.67
CA ALA A 180 -7.80 10.22 2.33
C ALA A 180 -8.07 10.97 3.64
N ASP A 181 -9.05 11.88 3.65
CA ASP A 181 -9.44 12.64 4.85
C ASP A 181 -9.98 11.72 5.95
N VAL A 182 -10.81 10.74 5.56
CA VAL A 182 -11.33 9.74 6.51
C VAL A 182 -10.21 8.87 7.06
N MET A 183 -9.30 8.42 6.20
CA MET A 183 -8.19 7.55 6.58
C MET A 183 -7.17 8.25 7.50
N GLN A 184 -7.07 9.58 7.47
CA GLN A 184 -6.25 10.36 8.41
C GLN A 184 -6.63 10.10 9.88
N ARG A 185 -7.86 9.66 10.18
CA ARG A 185 -8.29 9.29 11.54
C ARG A 185 -7.57 8.06 12.11
N LEU A 186 -6.87 7.30 11.27
CA LEU A 186 -6.07 6.14 11.64
C LEU A 186 -4.60 6.50 11.95
N ALA A 187 -4.23 7.78 11.94
CA ALA A 187 -2.88 8.23 12.23
C ALA A 187 -2.39 7.70 13.60
N PRO A 188 -1.14 7.20 13.69
CA PRO A 188 -0.55 6.85 14.97
C PRO A 188 -0.53 8.05 15.93
N PRO A 189 -0.66 7.82 17.24
CA PRO A 189 -0.50 8.89 18.23
C PRO A 189 0.91 9.51 18.12
N SER A 190 0.97 10.83 18.19
CA SER A 190 2.21 11.63 18.16
C SER A 190 2.99 11.56 19.45
#